data_AF-A0A9E0TAV8-F1
#
_entry.id   AF-A0A9E0TAV8-F1
#
_cell.length_a   1.000
_cell.length_b   1.000
_cell.length_c   1.000
_cell.angle_alpha   90.00
_cell.angle_beta   90.00
_cell.angle_gamma   90.00
#
_symmetry.space_group_name_H-M   'P 1'
#
loop_
_entity.id
_entity.type
_entity.pdbx_description
1 polymer ?
#
loop_
_entity_poly.entity_id
_entity_poly.type
_entity_poly.pdbx_seq_one_letter_code
_entity_poly.pdbx_strand_id
1 'polypeptide(L)'
;RQAQAAGQWQRLLRNQRTHPYARYITMDDDRVRELHRAWHGVTLPLDHPWWQTHRPPNGWRCRCRVIGVTQAEYDQGQAGERPGAATDGNAPTLFTDLIKQAPQDGFVDWRNPATGQLQRVPKGVDPGFDYNAGTQGASRAFEELVQAKLGRLSAGVERAAVAAGVTPPVIAKEVPGQDTWKSLGLEDLRAMKPEGGAPDLLPMADDIEAAVRALREALGVPVGGSRLVQTPVGTVSILDRLLPHVVGKRGDARERYGRFILPTLAIPDEVWSTAYDDDTIRRRFIKLFAGAKYDILVIVREQADGSVLWNVINRERKGMNALRVGTPIYRRDAEE
;
A
#
# COMPACT_ATOMS: atom_id res chain seq x y z
N ARG A 1 9.01 -21.26 -2.69
CA ARG A 1 8.66 -21.36 -1.24
C ARG A 1 7.68 -20.27 -0.82
N GLN A 2 7.93 -19.00 -1.11
CA GLN A 2 6.98 -17.92 -0.81
C GLN A 2 5.56 -18.15 -1.39
N ALA A 3 5.44 -18.56 -2.66
CA ALA A 3 4.13 -18.91 -3.26
C ALA A 3 3.41 -20.10 -2.58
N GLN A 4 4.17 -21.06 -2.02
CA GLN A 4 3.61 -22.19 -1.28
C GLN A 4 3.13 -21.75 0.11
N ALA A 5 3.90 -20.91 0.80
CA ALA A 5 3.52 -20.31 2.08
C ALA A 5 2.28 -19.39 1.96
N ALA A 6 2.22 -18.61 0.88
CA ALA A 6 1.04 -17.83 0.48
C ALA A 6 -0.22 -18.69 0.37
N GLY A 7 -0.14 -19.77 -0.42
CA GLY A 7 -1.26 -20.71 -0.59
C GLY A 7 -1.65 -21.41 0.70
N GLN A 8 -0.68 -21.76 1.55
CA GLN A 8 -0.92 -22.33 2.88
C GLN A 8 -1.70 -21.35 3.77
N TRP A 9 -1.30 -20.08 3.82
CA TRP A 9 -2.01 -19.07 4.60
C TRP A 9 -3.45 -18.84 4.11
N GLN A 10 -3.66 -18.78 2.79
CA GLN A 10 -5.01 -18.66 2.22
C GLN A 10 -5.90 -19.85 2.59
N ARG A 11 -5.33 -21.07 2.68
CA ARG A 11 -6.07 -22.24 3.19
C ARG A 11 -6.46 -22.08 4.65
N LEU A 12 -5.57 -21.55 5.49
CA LEU A 12 -5.89 -21.25 6.89
C LEU A 12 -7.01 -20.24 7.02
N LEU A 13 -6.96 -19.13 6.26
CA LEU A 13 -8.03 -18.14 6.24
C LEU A 13 -9.38 -18.73 5.80
N ARG A 14 -9.40 -19.55 4.73
CA ARG A 14 -10.63 -20.24 4.30
C ARG A 14 -11.19 -21.16 5.39
N ASN A 15 -10.32 -21.75 6.20
CA ASN A 15 -10.68 -22.69 7.26
C ASN A 15 -10.82 -22.03 8.63
N GLN A 16 -10.78 -20.70 8.74
CA GLN A 16 -10.80 -19.96 10.02
C GLN A 16 -11.96 -20.37 10.93
N ARG A 17 -13.12 -20.76 10.37
CA ARG A 17 -14.26 -21.25 11.16
C ARG A 17 -13.97 -22.51 11.97
N THR A 18 -13.07 -23.36 11.49
CA THR A 18 -12.69 -24.64 12.13
C THR A 18 -11.33 -24.56 12.82
N HIS A 19 -10.42 -23.74 12.28
CA HIS A 19 -9.07 -23.54 12.79
C HIS A 19 -8.80 -22.02 12.92
N PRO A 20 -9.35 -21.36 13.94
CA PRO A 20 -9.27 -19.89 14.07
C PRO A 20 -7.88 -19.38 14.47
N TYR A 21 -6.98 -20.26 14.88
CA TYR A 21 -5.62 -19.94 15.32
C TYR A 21 -4.58 -20.47 14.32
N ALA A 22 -3.46 -19.76 14.21
CA ALA A 22 -2.26 -20.25 13.54
C ALA A 22 -1.16 -20.53 14.56
N ARG A 23 -0.36 -21.56 14.30
CA ARG A 23 0.82 -21.93 15.09
C ARG A 23 2.09 -21.87 14.25
N TYR A 24 3.11 -21.21 14.76
CA TYR A 24 4.43 -21.13 14.14
C TYR A 24 5.26 -22.36 14.49
N ILE A 25 5.75 -23.07 13.47
CA ILE A 25 6.52 -24.30 13.66
C ILE A 25 7.82 -24.27 12.84
N THR A 26 8.87 -24.83 13.42
CA THR A 26 10.21 -24.95 12.83
C THR A 26 10.50 -26.41 12.47
N MET A 27 11.56 -26.65 11.69
CA MET A 27 12.03 -28.01 11.39
C MET A 27 12.86 -28.65 12.51
N ASP A 28 12.94 -27.97 13.67
CA ASP A 28 13.66 -28.42 14.88
C ASP A 28 15.05 -29.01 14.62
N ASP A 29 15.85 -28.31 13.81
CA ASP A 29 17.22 -28.71 13.50
C ASP A 29 18.20 -27.55 13.69
N ASP A 30 19.49 -27.85 13.70
CA ASP A 30 20.56 -26.91 14.06
C ASP A 30 20.68 -25.69 13.15
N ARG A 31 20.15 -25.74 11.93
CA ARG A 31 20.21 -24.62 10.98
C ARG A 31 19.03 -23.65 11.13
N VAL A 32 18.13 -23.88 12.10
CA VAL A 32 17.06 -22.94 12.44
C VAL A 32 17.67 -21.78 13.21
N ARG A 33 17.35 -20.54 12.81
CA ARG A 33 17.84 -19.34 13.51
C ARG A 33 17.35 -19.37 14.96
N GLU A 34 18.18 -18.91 15.90
CA GLU A 34 17.89 -18.95 17.33
C GLU A 34 16.54 -18.32 17.68
N LEU A 35 16.24 -17.12 17.15
CA LEU A 35 14.97 -16.46 17.40
C LEU A 35 13.77 -17.23 16.85
N HIS A 36 13.95 -17.95 15.73
CA HIS A 36 12.87 -18.77 15.17
C HIS A 36 12.61 -20.01 16.03
N ARG A 37 13.62 -20.53 16.74
CA ARG A 37 13.43 -21.59 17.75
C ARG A 37 12.60 -21.08 18.92
N ALA A 38 12.86 -19.86 19.38
CA ALA A 38 12.04 -19.22 20.41
C ALA A 38 10.58 -18.98 19.98
N TRP A 39 10.34 -18.83 18.67
CA TRP A 39 9.00 -18.71 18.10
C TRP A 39 8.29 -20.06 17.87
N HIS A 40 8.98 -21.18 18.03
CA HIS A 40 8.37 -22.50 17.88
C HIS A 40 7.26 -22.66 18.91
N GLY A 41 6.03 -22.93 18.45
CA GLY A 41 4.86 -23.09 19.30
C GLY A 41 4.05 -21.81 19.53
N VAL A 42 4.50 -20.64 19.06
CA VAL A 42 3.71 -19.40 19.10
C VAL A 42 2.41 -19.60 18.36
N THR A 43 1.29 -19.50 19.09
CA THR A 43 -0.05 -19.79 18.62
C THR A 43 -0.97 -18.62 18.92
N LEU A 44 -1.43 -17.96 17.86
CA LEU A 44 -2.16 -16.70 17.96
C LEU A 44 -3.36 -16.72 17.00
N PRO A 45 -4.41 -15.93 17.27
CA PRO A 45 -5.51 -15.73 16.33
C PRO A 45 -5.01 -15.38 14.92
N LEU A 46 -5.71 -15.84 13.88
CA LEU A 46 -5.31 -15.59 12.49
C LEU A 46 -5.19 -14.10 12.12
N ASP A 47 -5.94 -13.22 12.79
CA ASP A 47 -5.94 -11.76 12.62
C ASP A 47 -4.94 -11.02 13.53
N HIS A 48 -4.20 -11.74 14.37
CA HIS A 48 -3.25 -11.13 15.31
C HIS A 48 -2.14 -10.36 14.57
N PRO A 49 -1.81 -9.10 14.97
CA PRO A 49 -0.85 -8.24 14.27
C PRO A 49 0.55 -8.84 14.07
N TRP A 50 0.99 -9.72 14.98
CA TRP A 50 2.27 -10.44 14.87
C TRP A 50 2.43 -11.17 13.52
N TRP A 51 1.35 -11.72 12.98
CA TRP A 51 1.37 -12.39 11.68
C TRP A 51 1.60 -11.45 10.51
N GLN A 52 1.51 -10.13 10.67
CA GLN A 52 1.77 -9.16 9.59
C GLN A 52 3.23 -9.10 9.15
N THR A 53 4.15 -9.57 9.99
CA THR A 53 5.59 -9.54 9.68
C THR A 53 6.32 -10.83 9.98
N HIS A 54 5.75 -11.74 10.79
CA HIS A 54 6.44 -12.94 11.27
C HIS A 54 5.97 -14.25 10.60
N ARG A 55 5.19 -14.21 9.51
CA ARG A 55 4.82 -15.46 8.81
C ARG A 55 5.97 -15.94 7.93
N PRO A 56 6.35 -17.23 8.01
CA PRO A 56 7.38 -17.79 7.16
C PRO A 56 7.06 -17.63 5.66
N PRO A 57 8.09 -17.44 4.80
CA PRO A 57 9.50 -17.40 5.16
C PRO A 57 9.96 -16.04 5.71
N ASN A 58 10.66 -16.03 6.85
CA ASN A 58 11.19 -14.83 7.50
C ASN A 58 12.64 -14.50 7.06
N GLY A 59 13.07 -15.04 5.92
CA GLY A 59 14.44 -14.88 5.43
C GLY A 59 14.85 -15.93 4.41
N TRP A 60 16.05 -15.74 3.84
CA TRP A 60 16.61 -16.71 2.91
C TRP A 60 16.80 -18.06 3.58
N ARG A 61 16.46 -19.13 2.85
CA ARG A 61 16.51 -20.52 3.33
C ARG A 61 15.72 -20.75 4.63
N CYS A 62 14.70 -19.94 4.92
CA CYS A 62 13.78 -20.21 6.03
C CYS A 62 13.10 -21.58 5.83
N ARG A 63 13.00 -22.34 6.92
CA ARG A 63 12.42 -23.69 6.98
C ARG A 63 11.26 -23.76 7.97
N CYS A 64 10.78 -22.63 8.42
CA CYS A 64 9.62 -22.54 9.30
C CYS A 64 8.33 -22.56 8.46
N ARG A 65 7.21 -22.92 9.06
CA ARG A 65 5.87 -22.91 8.44
C ARG A 65 4.81 -22.54 9.48
N VAL A 66 3.59 -22.29 9.03
CA VAL A 66 2.44 -22.05 9.90
C VAL A 66 1.38 -23.12 9.69
N ILE A 67 0.81 -23.63 10.77
CA ILE A 67 -0.29 -24.62 10.73
C ILE A 67 -1.52 -24.09 11.46
N GLY A 68 -2.68 -24.62 11.14
CA GLY A 68 -3.94 -24.24 11.81
C GLY A 68 -4.11 -25.00 13.11
N VAL A 69 -4.70 -24.34 14.10
CA VAL A 69 -5.04 -24.93 15.41
C VAL A 69 -6.52 -24.71 15.66
N THR A 70 -7.20 -25.78 16.11
CA THR A 70 -8.62 -25.74 16.44
C THR A 70 -8.88 -25.00 17.75
N GLN A 71 -10.13 -24.61 17.99
CA GLN A 71 -10.51 -24.00 19.28
C GLN A 71 -10.22 -24.94 20.46
N ALA A 72 -10.52 -26.24 20.31
CA ALA A 72 -10.33 -27.22 21.37
C ALA A 72 -8.85 -27.40 21.75
N GLU A 73 -7.95 -27.52 20.76
CA GLU A 73 -6.51 -27.58 21.00
C GLU A 73 -5.98 -26.28 21.62
N TYR A 74 -6.47 -25.14 21.14
CA TYR A 74 -6.11 -23.85 21.72
C TYR A 74 -6.52 -23.77 23.19
N ASP A 75 -7.75 -24.15 23.53
CA ASP A 75 -8.26 -24.11 24.91
C ASP A 75 -7.49 -25.07 25.82
N GLN A 76 -7.19 -26.28 25.34
CA GLN A 76 -6.35 -27.27 26.03
C GLN A 76 -4.89 -26.80 26.22
N GLY A 77 -4.42 -25.86 25.41
CA GLY A 77 -3.07 -25.29 25.51
C GLY A 77 -1.98 -26.18 24.92
N GLN A 78 -2.34 -27.25 24.22
CA GLN A 78 -1.43 -28.18 23.55
C GLN A 78 -1.97 -28.53 22.17
N ALA A 79 -1.08 -28.67 21.18
CA ALA A 79 -1.43 -29.21 19.87
C ALA A 79 -0.59 -30.45 19.53
N GLY A 80 -1.24 -31.43 18.92
CA GLY A 80 -0.62 -32.67 18.48
C GLY A 80 -0.04 -32.54 17.08
N GLU A 81 1.22 -32.93 16.92
CA GLU A 81 1.86 -33.06 15.60
C GLU A 81 2.27 -34.52 15.37
N ARG A 82 2.24 -34.98 14.12
CA ARG A 82 2.76 -36.30 13.75
C ARG A 82 3.95 -36.16 12.79
N PRO A 83 5.14 -35.78 13.28
CA PRO A 83 6.33 -35.71 12.45
C PRO A 83 6.61 -37.06 11.79
N GLY A 84 6.88 -37.09 10.49
CA GLY A 84 7.15 -38.34 9.77
C GLY A 84 5.92 -39.13 9.31
N ALA A 85 4.69 -38.66 9.58
CA ALA A 85 3.47 -39.33 9.12
C ALA A 85 3.37 -39.50 7.59
N ALA A 86 4.11 -38.69 6.83
CA ALA A 86 4.21 -38.81 5.37
C ALA A 86 5.01 -40.03 4.91
N THR A 87 5.86 -40.60 5.77
CA THR A 87 6.74 -41.74 5.48
C THR A 87 6.43 -42.96 6.35
N ASP A 88 5.80 -42.76 7.50
CA ASP A 88 5.41 -43.82 8.44
C ASP A 88 3.98 -43.56 8.96
N GLY A 89 3.03 -44.44 8.60
CA GLY A 89 1.64 -44.36 9.05
C GLY A 89 1.45 -44.54 10.56
N ASN A 90 2.46 -45.09 11.25
CA ASN A 90 2.48 -45.30 12.70
C ASN A 90 3.24 -44.21 13.47
N ALA A 91 3.67 -43.13 12.80
CA ALA A 91 4.36 -42.02 13.45
C ALA A 91 3.57 -41.51 14.67
N PRO A 92 4.19 -41.42 15.86
CA PRO A 92 3.50 -41.03 17.08
C PRO A 92 3.02 -39.58 17.02
N THR A 93 1.93 -39.28 17.73
CA THR A 93 1.48 -37.91 17.92
C THR A 93 2.23 -37.30 19.10
N LEU A 94 3.02 -36.26 18.82
CA LEU A 94 3.74 -35.48 19.81
C LEU A 94 2.91 -34.25 20.15
N PHE A 95 2.48 -34.16 21.41
CA PHE A 95 1.81 -32.98 21.93
C PHE A 95 2.85 -31.99 22.45
N THR A 96 2.68 -30.73 22.07
CA THR A 96 3.59 -29.65 22.43
C THR A 96 2.78 -28.45 22.89
N ASP A 97 3.27 -27.80 23.93
CA ASP A 97 2.61 -26.63 24.53
C ASP A 97 2.50 -25.47 23.54
N LEU A 98 1.42 -24.70 23.70
CA LEU A 98 1.15 -23.51 22.89
C LEU A 98 1.63 -22.26 23.62
N ILE A 99 2.41 -21.43 22.92
CA ILE A 99 2.76 -20.10 23.40
C ILE A 99 1.68 -19.13 22.93
N LYS A 100 0.74 -18.79 23.81
CA LYS A 100 -0.44 -17.96 23.49
C LYS A 100 -0.18 -16.45 23.47
N GLN A 101 1.06 -16.03 23.71
CA GLN A 101 1.46 -14.63 23.74
C GLN A 101 2.44 -14.35 22.61
N ALA A 102 2.28 -13.20 21.95
CA ALA A 102 3.20 -12.79 20.91
C ALA A 102 4.55 -12.40 21.53
N PRO A 103 5.68 -12.94 21.04
CA PRO A 103 7.01 -12.50 21.46
C PRO A 103 7.21 -11.00 21.22
N GLN A 104 7.84 -10.32 22.18
CA GLN A 104 8.15 -8.88 22.12
C GLN A 104 9.63 -8.65 21.82
N ASP A 105 10.14 -9.26 20.75
CA ASP A 105 11.57 -9.22 20.40
C ASP A 105 12.07 -7.85 19.90
N GLY A 106 11.14 -6.94 19.63
CA GLY A 106 11.41 -5.58 19.19
C GLY A 106 11.86 -5.49 17.73
N PHE A 107 12.48 -4.36 17.40
CA PHE A 107 12.96 -4.04 16.06
C PHE A 107 14.46 -3.75 16.10
N VAL A 108 15.13 -4.00 14.98
CA VAL A 108 16.52 -3.61 14.76
C VAL A 108 16.60 -2.63 13.59
N ASP A 109 17.47 -1.64 13.74
CA ASP A 109 17.79 -0.72 12.65
C ASP A 109 18.83 -1.42 11.75
N TRP A 110 18.37 -1.84 10.58
CA TRP A 110 19.21 -2.44 9.55
C TRP A 110 19.64 -1.39 8.54
N ARG A 111 20.95 -1.28 8.31
CA ARG A 111 21.50 -0.40 7.29
C ARG A 111 21.61 -1.12 5.96
N ASN A 112 20.95 -0.58 4.94
CA ASN A 112 21.04 -1.13 3.59
C ASN A 112 22.46 -0.96 3.03
N PRO A 113 23.18 -2.04 2.68
CA PRO A 113 24.55 -1.93 2.20
C PRO A 113 24.66 -1.29 0.81
N ALA A 114 23.59 -1.29 0.01
CA ALA A 114 23.57 -0.70 -1.33
C ALA A 114 23.20 0.80 -1.33
N THR A 115 22.36 1.23 -0.39
CA THR A 115 21.84 2.62 -0.35
C THR A 115 22.28 3.42 0.87
N GLY A 116 22.82 2.76 1.90
CA GLY A 116 23.21 3.39 3.17
C GLY A 116 22.03 3.77 4.08
N GLN A 117 20.79 3.62 3.63
CA GLN A 117 19.56 3.97 4.35
C GLN A 117 19.35 3.05 5.56
N LEU A 118 18.92 3.61 6.69
CA LEU A 118 18.48 2.85 7.86
C LEU A 118 17.01 2.46 7.68
N GLN A 119 16.72 1.16 7.82
CA GLN A 119 15.37 0.60 7.82
C GLN A 119 15.14 -0.14 9.13
N ARG A 120 13.98 0.09 9.74
CA ARG A 120 13.58 -0.59 10.97
C ARG A 120 12.90 -1.92 10.61
N VAL A 121 13.52 -3.05 10.96
CA VAL A 121 13.00 -4.39 10.66
C VAL A 121 12.75 -5.19 11.95
N PRO A 122 11.71 -6.03 12.03
CA PRO A 122 11.50 -6.89 13.19
C PRO A 122 12.71 -7.79 13.43
N LYS A 123 13.10 -7.94 14.71
CA LYS A 123 14.23 -8.80 15.05
C LYS A 123 13.95 -10.23 14.57
N GLY A 124 14.90 -10.84 13.87
CA GLY A 124 14.78 -12.19 13.30
C GLY A 124 13.99 -12.31 12.00
N VAL A 125 13.55 -11.20 11.40
CA VAL A 125 13.02 -11.18 10.02
C VAL A 125 14.01 -10.43 9.13
N ASP A 126 14.50 -11.11 8.08
CA ASP A 126 15.44 -10.48 7.14
C ASP A 126 14.72 -9.38 6.33
N PRO A 127 15.39 -8.24 6.01
CA PRO A 127 14.82 -7.20 5.16
C PRO A 127 14.33 -7.76 3.82
N GLY A 128 13.11 -7.38 3.40
CA GLY A 128 12.47 -7.94 2.21
C GLY A 128 11.75 -9.28 2.46
N PHE A 129 11.68 -9.72 3.72
CA PHE A 129 10.79 -10.77 4.23
C PHE A 129 9.89 -10.26 5.36
N ASP A 130 10.02 -8.98 5.73
CA ASP A 130 9.19 -8.22 6.67
C ASP A 130 7.80 -7.89 6.10
N TYR A 131 7.42 -8.56 5.02
CA TYR A 131 6.09 -8.57 4.43
C TYR A 131 5.73 -10.01 4.07
N ASN A 132 4.44 -10.35 4.14
CA ASN A 132 4.02 -11.73 3.95
C ASN A 132 3.67 -12.02 2.49
N ALA A 133 4.38 -12.98 1.90
CA ALA A 133 4.10 -13.53 0.58
C ALA A 133 2.64 -14.00 0.48
N GLY A 134 1.91 -13.58 -0.56
CA GLY A 134 0.50 -13.98 -0.78
C GLY A 134 -0.54 -13.12 -0.08
N THR A 135 -0.12 -12.09 0.64
CA THR A 135 -0.98 -10.94 0.92
C THR A 135 -0.76 -9.85 -0.13
N GLN A 136 -1.74 -8.97 -0.34
CA GLN A 136 -1.68 -7.93 -1.37
C GLN A 136 -0.41 -7.05 -1.29
N GLY A 137 0.27 -7.01 -0.14
CA GLY A 137 1.52 -6.26 0.05
C GLY A 137 2.76 -6.82 -0.66
N ALA A 138 2.87 -8.14 -0.87
CA ALA A 138 4.04 -8.75 -1.53
C ALA A 138 4.06 -8.51 -3.03
N SER A 139 2.89 -8.67 -3.68
CA SER A 139 2.72 -8.37 -5.10
C SER A 139 2.91 -6.88 -5.33
N ARG A 140 2.35 -6.01 -4.48
CA ARG A 140 2.48 -4.56 -4.65
C ARG A 140 3.87 -4.00 -4.41
N ALA A 141 4.60 -4.40 -3.37
CA ALA A 141 5.95 -3.85 -3.16
C ALA A 141 6.94 -4.31 -4.25
N PHE A 142 6.80 -5.56 -4.71
CA PHE A 142 7.56 -6.07 -5.85
C PHE A 142 7.11 -5.43 -7.17
N GLU A 143 5.80 -5.29 -7.41
CA GLU A 143 5.25 -4.60 -8.58
C GLU A 143 5.63 -3.13 -8.59
N GLU A 144 5.59 -2.42 -7.46
CA GLU A 144 6.00 -1.02 -7.32
C GLU A 144 7.51 -0.85 -7.56
N LEU A 145 8.33 -1.78 -7.08
CA LEU A 145 9.78 -1.78 -7.32
C LEU A 145 10.10 -2.13 -8.78
N VAL A 146 9.33 -3.05 -9.38
CA VAL A 146 9.36 -3.39 -10.81
C VAL A 146 8.86 -2.21 -11.63
N GLN A 147 7.81 -1.48 -11.22
CA GLN A 147 7.31 -0.27 -11.88
C GLN A 147 8.32 0.87 -11.84
N ALA A 148 8.95 1.07 -10.67
CA ALA A 148 9.99 2.06 -10.48
C ALA A 148 11.24 1.76 -11.33
N LYS A 149 11.51 0.49 -11.63
CA LYS A 149 12.61 0.06 -12.51
C LYS A 149 12.22 0.02 -14.00
N LEU A 150 11.00 -0.37 -14.33
CA LEU A 150 10.49 -0.50 -15.72
C LEU A 150 10.25 0.87 -16.36
N GLY A 151 9.82 1.88 -15.59
CA GLY A 151 9.65 3.25 -16.08
C GLY A 151 10.95 3.96 -16.51
N ARG A 152 12.11 3.30 -16.38
CA ARG A 152 13.44 3.80 -16.74
C ARG A 152 14.09 3.02 -17.90
N LEU A 153 13.37 2.12 -18.56
CA LEU A 153 13.98 1.22 -19.53
C LEU A 153 13.97 1.75 -20.96
N SER A 154 15.07 1.50 -21.67
CA SER A 154 15.15 1.68 -23.13
C SER A 154 14.34 0.58 -23.83
N ALA A 155 13.93 0.84 -25.08
CA ALA A 155 13.14 -0.08 -25.92
C ALA A 155 13.78 -1.47 -26.15
N GLY A 156 15.07 -1.65 -25.80
CA GLY A 156 15.74 -2.95 -25.81
C GLY A 156 15.32 -3.85 -24.64
N VAL A 157 15.10 -3.29 -23.45
CA VAL A 157 14.80 -4.07 -22.24
C VAL A 157 13.31 -4.41 -22.14
N GLU A 158 12.44 -3.56 -22.70
CA GLU A 158 11.01 -3.86 -22.85
C GLU A 158 10.79 -5.12 -23.70
N ARG A 159 11.51 -5.23 -24.82
CA ARG A 159 11.49 -6.43 -25.68
C ARG A 159 11.99 -7.68 -24.97
N ALA A 160 13.03 -7.55 -24.14
CA ALA A 160 13.56 -8.66 -23.34
C ALA A 160 12.62 -9.09 -22.20
N ALA A 161 11.92 -8.14 -21.57
CA ALA A 161 10.93 -8.42 -20.51
C ALA A 161 9.70 -9.15 -21.06
N VAL A 162 9.19 -8.71 -22.21
CA VAL A 162 8.10 -9.39 -22.92
C VAL A 162 8.52 -10.80 -23.37
N ALA A 163 9.74 -10.95 -23.91
CA ALA A 163 10.27 -12.27 -24.28
C ALA A 163 10.46 -13.21 -23.07
N ALA A 164 10.68 -12.65 -21.86
CA ALA A 164 10.78 -13.39 -20.61
C ALA A 164 9.41 -13.65 -19.92
N GLY A 165 8.29 -13.31 -20.58
CA GLY A 165 6.94 -13.53 -20.03
C GLY A 165 6.54 -12.56 -18.92
N VAL A 166 7.25 -11.44 -18.77
CA VAL A 166 6.88 -10.37 -17.84
C VAL A 166 5.91 -9.44 -18.56
N THR A 167 4.63 -9.50 -18.18
CA THR A 167 3.62 -8.58 -18.70
C THR A 167 3.81 -7.20 -18.07
N PRO A 168 4.06 -6.13 -18.87
CA PRO A 168 4.04 -4.78 -18.34
C PRO A 168 2.64 -4.49 -17.79
N PRO A 169 2.52 -3.63 -16.75
CA PRO A 169 1.22 -3.32 -16.19
C PRO A 169 0.35 -2.65 -17.26
N VAL A 170 -0.92 -3.00 -17.30
CA VAL A 170 -1.89 -2.25 -18.08
C VAL A 170 -2.20 -0.97 -17.30
N ILE A 171 -1.89 0.19 -17.89
CA ILE A 171 -2.30 1.48 -17.33
C ILE A 171 -3.81 1.56 -17.45
N ALA A 172 -4.50 1.48 -16.31
CA ALA A 172 -5.95 1.54 -16.26
C ALA A 172 -6.49 2.87 -16.83
N LYS A 173 -7.45 2.76 -17.75
CA LYS A 173 -8.06 3.87 -18.49
C LYS A 173 -9.47 4.15 -17.97
N GLU A 174 -9.91 5.39 -18.17
CA GLU A 174 -11.28 5.80 -17.83
C GLU A 174 -12.27 5.00 -18.68
N VAL A 175 -13.34 4.51 -18.04
CA VAL A 175 -14.43 3.84 -18.77
C VAL A 175 -15.05 4.83 -19.76
N PRO A 176 -15.15 4.51 -21.07
CA PRO A 176 -15.76 5.38 -22.06
C PRO A 176 -17.25 5.63 -21.78
N GLY A 177 -17.78 6.78 -22.22
CA GLY A 177 -19.21 7.08 -22.18
C GLY A 177 -19.77 7.48 -20.81
N GLN A 178 -18.90 7.69 -19.81
CA GLN A 178 -19.31 8.30 -18.53
C GLN A 178 -19.82 9.72 -18.73
N ASP A 179 -20.66 10.17 -17.79
CA ASP A 179 -21.13 11.55 -17.75
C ASP A 179 -19.97 12.54 -17.71
N THR A 180 -20.21 13.72 -18.26
CA THR A 180 -19.28 14.83 -18.24
C THR A 180 -19.99 16.07 -17.74
N TRP A 181 -19.23 17.08 -17.33
CA TRP A 181 -19.83 18.38 -17.00
C TRP A 181 -20.76 18.93 -18.09
N LYS A 182 -20.48 18.64 -19.38
CA LYS A 182 -21.35 19.04 -20.49
C LYS A 182 -22.63 18.23 -20.58
N SER A 183 -22.56 16.90 -20.43
CA SER A 183 -23.77 16.06 -20.48
C SER A 183 -24.71 16.38 -19.31
N LEU A 184 -24.14 16.79 -18.18
CA LEU A 184 -24.87 17.20 -16.98
C LEU A 184 -25.28 18.69 -16.97
N GLY A 185 -24.99 19.45 -18.03
CA GLY A 185 -25.37 20.87 -18.14
C GLY A 185 -24.71 21.78 -17.11
N LEU A 186 -23.54 21.41 -16.59
CA LEU A 186 -22.83 22.20 -15.60
C LEU A 186 -22.12 23.41 -16.23
N GLU A 187 -21.91 24.44 -15.43
CA GLU A 187 -21.18 25.64 -15.86
C GLU A 187 -19.70 25.35 -16.12
N ASP A 188 -19.07 26.05 -17.07
CA ASP A 188 -17.64 26.00 -17.32
C ASP A 188 -16.86 26.57 -16.12
N LEU A 189 -15.83 25.84 -15.65
CA LEU A 189 -15.01 26.29 -14.51
C LEU A 189 -14.42 27.70 -14.66
N ARG A 190 -14.27 28.21 -15.89
CA ARG A 190 -13.78 29.59 -16.13
C ARG A 190 -14.75 30.66 -15.63
N ALA A 191 -16.04 30.35 -15.54
CA ALA A 191 -17.06 31.27 -15.05
C ALA A 191 -17.23 31.16 -13.52
N MET A 192 -16.80 30.04 -12.92
CA MET A 192 -16.78 29.89 -11.46
C MET A 192 -15.78 30.84 -10.80
N LYS A 193 -16.20 31.45 -9.70
CA LYS A 193 -15.33 32.27 -8.84
C LYS A 193 -14.55 31.38 -7.89
N PRO A 194 -13.20 31.40 -7.90
CA PRO A 194 -12.40 30.65 -6.95
C PRO A 194 -12.54 31.21 -5.54
N GLU A 195 -12.69 30.33 -4.56
CA GLU A 195 -12.64 30.69 -3.15
C GLU A 195 -11.30 30.30 -2.52
N GLY A 196 -10.61 31.33 -2.01
CA GLY A 196 -9.30 31.21 -1.41
C GLY A 196 -8.16 31.60 -2.36
N GLY A 197 -7.18 32.29 -1.79
CA GLY A 197 -5.95 32.66 -2.49
C GLY A 197 -5.07 31.43 -2.75
N ALA A 198 -4.37 31.46 -3.88
CA ALA A 198 -3.34 30.48 -4.19
C ALA A 198 -2.21 30.53 -3.14
N PRO A 199 -1.84 29.38 -2.52
CA PRO A 199 -0.64 29.30 -1.71
C PRO A 199 0.63 29.59 -2.54
N ASP A 200 1.71 29.99 -1.88
CA ASP A 200 3.00 30.12 -2.54
C ASP A 200 3.51 28.77 -3.03
N LEU A 201 4.13 28.76 -4.20
CA LEU A 201 4.84 27.59 -4.71
C LEU A 201 6.09 27.33 -3.87
N LEU A 202 6.33 26.06 -3.55
CA LEU A 202 7.60 25.64 -2.98
C LEU A 202 8.72 25.77 -4.02
N PRO A 203 9.98 25.95 -3.58
CA PRO A 203 11.12 25.86 -4.48
C PRO A 203 11.17 24.50 -5.16
N MET A 204 11.67 24.48 -6.40
CA MET A 204 11.95 23.24 -7.11
C MET A 204 13.11 22.53 -6.43
N ALA A 205 12.96 21.24 -6.15
CA ALA A 205 14.01 20.46 -5.53
C ALA A 205 14.95 19.87 -6.58
N ASP A 206 16.25 19.82 -6.26
CA ASP A 206 17.30 19.33 -7.16
C ASP A 206 17.20 17.82 -7.43
N ASP A 207 16.77 17.05 -6.43
CA ASP A 207 16.66 15.61 -6.50
C ASP A 207 15.33 15.07 -5.92
N ILE A 208 15.12 13.76 -6.05
CA ILE A 208 13.90 13.11 -5.62
C ILE A 208 13.76 13.08 -4.09
N GLU A 209 14.85 12.94 -3.34
CA GLU A 209 14.81 12.87 -1.88
C GLU A 209 14.47 14.23 -1.27
N ALA A 210 15.06 15.29 -1.80
CA ALA A 210 14.74 16.67 -1.50
C ALA A 210 13.29 17.02 -1.87
N ALA A 211 12.81 16.53 -3.02
CA ALA A 211 11.42 16.72 -3.42
C ALA A 211 10.43 16.01 -2.47
N VAL A 212 10.73 14.77 -2.07
CA VAL A 212 9.92 14.02 -1.10
C VAL A 212 9.92 14.74 0.25
N ARG A 213 11.09 15.23 0.71
CA ARG A 213 11.20 15.97 1.97
C ARG A 213 10.38 17.26 1.93
N ALA A 214 10.49 18.07 0.88
CA ALA A 214 9.71 19.29 0.71
C ALA A 214 8.21 19.02 0.66
N LEU A 215 7.79 17.98 -0.06
CA LEU A 215 6.39 17.58 -0.14
C LEU A 215 5.88 17.07 1.21
N ARG A 216 6.65 16.22 1.91
CA ARG A 216 6.32 15.71 3.24
C ARG A 216 6.09 16.84 4.24
N GLU A 217 7.00 17.80 4.27
CA GLU A 217 6.94 18.95 5.16
C GLU A 217 5.70 19.80 4.87
N ALA A 218 5.46 20.14 3.60
CA ALA A 218 4.28 20.90 3.19
C ALA A 218 2.95 20.22 3.54
N LEU A 219 2.93 18.89 3.50
CA LEU A 219 1.76 18.09 3.87
C LEU A 219 1.69 17.77 5.36
N GLY A 220 2.73 18.07 6.16
CA GLY A 220 2.82 17.70 7.58
C GLY A 220 2.65 16.19 7.80
N VAL A 221 3.25 15.35 6.95
CA VAL A 221 3.18 13.89 7.08
C VAL A 221 4.37 13.42 7.94
N PRO A 222 4.15 12.63 9.00
CA PRO A 222 5.24 12.10 9.81
C PRO A 222 6.09 11.08 9.02
N VAL A 223 7.40 11.08 9.23
CA VAL A 223 8.32 10.12 8.59
C VAL A 223 7.90 8.69 8.95
N GLY A 224 7.72 7.85 7.94
CA GLY A 224 7.24 6.47 8.09
C GLY A 224 5.78 6.33 8.52
N GLY A 225 5.04 7.43 8.67
CA GLY A 225 3.65 7.42 9.13
C GLY A 225 2.64 7.86 8.07
N SER A 226 1.51 8.36 8.54
CA SER A 226 0.45 8.89 7.69
C SER A 226 -0.21 10.12 8.30
N ARG A 227 -0.82 10.96 7.45
CA ARG A 227 -1.70 12.05 7.85
C ARG A 227 -3.11 11.77 7.36
N LEU A 228 -4.09 11.89 8.26
CA LEU A 228 -5.49 11.87 7.89
C LEU A 228 -5.96 13.30 7.55
N VAL A 229 -6.71 13.42 6.46
CA VAL A 229 -7.33 14.67 6.01
C VAL A 229 -8.83 14.44 5.95
N GLN A 230 -9.58 15.22 6.70
CA GLN A 230 -11.04 15.22 6.59
C GLN A 230 -11.44 15.93 5.31
N THR A 231 -12.32 15.30 4.53
CA THR A 231 -12.85 15.87 3.28
C THR A 231 -14.38 15.80 3.30
N PRO A 232 -15.09 16.58 2.46
CA PRO A 232 -16.54 16.53 2.38
C PRO A 232 -17.12 15.16 1.97
N VAL A 233 -16.31 14.30 1.37
CA VAL A 233 -16.70 12.96 0.90
C VAL A 233 -16.00 11.83 1.66
N GLY A 234 -15.58 12.10 2.90
CA GLY A 234 -14.95 11.13 3.81
C GLY A 234 -13.45 11.36 4.02
N THR A 235 -12.85 10.62 4.94
CA THR A 235 -11.44 10.82 5.32
C THR A 235 -10.49 10.28 4.24
N VAL A 236 -9.44 11.02 3.94
CA VAL A 236 -8.35 10.63 3.03
C VAL A 236 -7.07 10.43 3.85
N SER A 237 -6.35 9.33 3.62
CA SER A 237 -5.06 9.05 4.26
C SER A 237 -3.90 9.35 3.30
N ILE A 238 -2.94 10.15 3.75
CA ILE A 238 -1.71 10.47 3.04
C ILE A 238 -0.56 9.70 3.72
N LEU A 239 -0.01 8.72 3.02
CA LEU A 239 1.06 7.86 3.54
C LEU A 239 2.45 8.35 3.11
N ASP A 240 3.40 8.43 4.04
CA ASP A 240 4.77 8.89 3.75
C ASP A 240 5.46 8.05 2.66
N ARG A 241 5.30 6.72 2.74
CA ARG A 241 5.88 5.77 1.79
C ARG A 241 5.44 5.99 0.33
N LEU A 242 4.33 6.71 0.10
CA LEU A 242 3.77 6.95 -1.23
C LEU A 242 4.19 8.31 -1.81
N LEU A 243 4.78 9.20 -1.02
CA LEU A 243 5.26 10.51 -1.50
C LEU A 243 6.27 10.42 -2.66
N PRO A 244 7.18 9.42 -2.73
CA PRO A 244 8.08 9.27 -3.87
C PRO A 244 7.36 9.08 -5.21
N HIS A 245 6.17 8.47 -5.22
CA HIS A 245 5.39 8.28 -6.44
C HIS A 245 4.92 9.61 -7.04
N VAL A 246 4.51 10.56 -6.19
CA VAL A 246 4.01 11.88 -6.61
C VAL A 246 5.11 12.66 -7.34
N VAL A 247 6.32 12.65 -6.79
CA VAL A 247 7.45 13.43 -7.31
C VAL A 247 8.33 12.65 -8.29
N GLY A 248 8.00 11.40 -8.60
CA GLY A 248 8.86 10.50 -9.38
C GLY A 248 9.19 11.00 -10.78
N LYS A 249 8.24 11.71 -11.42
CA LYS A 249 8.49 12.41 -12.69
C LYS A 249 9.02 13.81 -12.41
N ARG A 250 10.34 13.92 -12.20
CA ARG A 250 11.01 15.18 -11.82
C ARG A 250 10.74 16.35 -12.75
N GLY A 251 10.58 16.11 -14.07
CA GLY A 251 10.24 17.16 -15.03
C GLY A 251 8.92 17.89 -14.76
N ASP A 252 8.01 17.29 -13.99
CA ASP A 252 6.74 17.92 -13.61
C ASP A 252 6.87 18.76 -12.33
N ALA A 253 7.97 18.62 -11.57
CA ALA A 253 8.28 19.36 -10.33
C ALA A 253 7.08 19.46 -9.35
N ARG A 254 6.35 18.35 -9.15
CA ARG A 254 5.08 18.34 -8.43
C ARG A 254 5.17 18.77 -6.97
N GLU A 255 6.32 18.61 -6.33
CA GLU A 255 6.56 19.07 -4.96
C GLU A 255 6.27 20.56 -4.79
N ARG A 256 6.46 21.36 -5.85
CA ARG A 256 6.21 22.81 -5.84
C ARG A 256 4.78 23.17 -5.46
N TYR A 257 3.84 22.28 -5.77
CA TYR A 257 2.42 22.43 -5.48
C TYR A 257 2.00 21.80 -4.15
N GLY A 258 2.95 21.37 -3.32
CA GLY A 258 2.68 20.68 -2.05
C GLY A 258 1.66 21.40 -1.15
N ARG A 259 1.78 22.72 -1.05
CA ARG A 259 0.89 23.58 -0.24
C ARG A 259 -0.54 23.68 -0.76
N PHE A 260 -0.79 23.28 -2.00
CA PHE A 260 -2.13 23.33 -2.60
C PHE A 260 -2.95 22.07 -2.34
N ILE A 261 -2.30 20.96 -1.99
CA ILE A 261 -2.93 19.63 -1.88
C ILE A 261 -3.90 19.59 -0.70
N LEU A 262 -3.49 20.03 0.49
CA LEU A 262 -4.35 20.02 1.68
C LEU A 262 -5.60 20.89 1.50
N PRO A 263 -5.51 22.14 0.99
CA PRO A 263 -6.71 22.92 0.64
C PRO A 263 -7.59 22.20 -0.37
N THR A 264 -7.01 21.55 -1.39
CA THR A 264 -7.77 20.81 -2.42
C THR A 264 -8.54 19.63 -1.84
N LEU A 265 -7.99 18.93 -0.86
CA LEU A 265 -8.67 17.81 -0.21
C LEU A 265 -9.68 18.27 0.85
N ALA A 266 -9.32 19.25 1.69
CA ALA A 266 -10.15 19.67 2.81
C ALA A 266 -11.34 20.52 2.35
N ILE A 267 -11.12 21.40 1.37
CA ILE A 267 -12.11 22.37 0.89
C ILE A 267 -12.10 22.36 -0.66
N PRO A 268 -12.48 21.24 -1.32
CA PRO A 268 -12.59 21.14 -2.79
C PRO A 268 -13.78 21.94 -3.31
N ASP A 269 -13.73 22.49 -4.51
CA ASP A 269 -14.90 23.13 -5.15
C ASP A 269 -15.81 22.09 -5.81
N GLU A 270 -15.22 21.03 -6.37
CA GLU A 270 -15.96 19.88 -6.87
C GLU A 270 -15.21 18.58 -6.51
N VAL A 271 -15.97 17.49 -6.30
CA VAL A 271 -15.44 16.13 -6.24
C VAL A 271 -16.21 15.24 -7.19
N TRP A 272 -15.48 14.57 -8.09
CA TRP A 272 -16.04 13.64 -9.07
C TRP A 272 -15.63 12.21 -8.77
N SER A 273 -16.56 11.28 -8.95
CA SER A 273 -16.32 9.84 -8.91
C SER A 273 -16.19 9.32 -10.34
N THR A 274 -15.00 8.88 -10.74
CA THR A 274 -14.72 8.40 -12.10
C THR A 274 -14.37 6.91 -12.08
N ALA A 275 -15.06 6.12 -12.89
CA ALA A 275 -14.79 4.69 -13.07
C ALA A 275 -13.65 4.44 -14.07
N TYR A 276 -12.89 3.37 -13.81
CA TYR A 276 -11.78 2.89 -14.63
C TYR A 276 -12.01 1.44 -15.06
N ASP A 277 -11.36 1.03 -16.15
CA ASP A 277 -11.43 -0.31 -16.75
C ASP A 277 -10.79 -1.43 -15.91
N ASP A 278 -10.16 -1.07 -14.78
CA ASP A 278 -9.66 -2.00 -13.76
C ASP A 278 -10.64 -2.20 -12.59
N ASP A 279 -11.92 -1.89 -12.82
CA ASP A 279 -13.02 -1.91 -11.84
C ASP A 279 -12.77 -1.01 -10.61
N THR A 280 -11.82 -0.07 -10.70
CA THR A 280 -11.60 0.91 -9.63
C THR A 280 -12.32 2.22 -9.88
N ILE A 281 -12.69 2.88 -8.78
CA ILE A 281 -13.23 4.22 -8.78
C ILE A 281 -12.18 5.16 -8.23
N ARG A 282 -12.01 6.32 -8.89
CA ARG A 282 -11.10 7.37 -8.43
C ARG A 282 -11.90 8.62 -8.15
N ARG A 283 -11.72 9.17 -6.94
CA ARG A 283 -12.28 10.45 -6.53
C ARG A 283 -11.36 11.57 -7.00
N ARG A 284 -11.91 12.57 -7.67
CA ARG A 284 -11.18 13.69 -8.26
C ARG A 284 -11.57 14.97 -7.53
N PHE A 285 -10.72 15.41 -6.62
CA PHE A 285 -10.89 16.65 -5.87
C PHE A 285 -10.35 17.81 -6.70
N ILE A 286 -11.24 18.69 -7.16
CA ILE A 286 -10.91 19.87 -7.95
C ILE A 286 -10.97 21.08 -7.03
N LYS A 287 -9.90 21.87 -7.00
CA LYS A 287 -9.91 23.19 -6.36
C LYS A 287 -9.34 24.26 -7.29
N LEU A 288 -10.12 25.32 -7.42
CA LEU A 288 -9.79 26.55 -8.10
C LEU A 288 -9.13 27.50 -7.09
N PHE A 289 -8.10 28.20 -7.54
CA PHE A 289 -7.42 29.18 -6.70
C PHE A 289 -7.46 30.58 -7.33
N ALA A 290 -7.72 31.60 -6.50
CA ALA A 290 -7.65 32.99 -6.94
C ALA A 290 -6.18 33.42 -7.11
N GLY A 291 -5.87 34.12 -8.19
CA GLY A 291 -4.53 34.67 -8.45
C GLY A 291 -3.47 33.65 -8.91
N ALA A 292 -3.81 32.36 -9.07
CA ALA A 292 -2.90 31.37 -9.64
C ALA A 292 -3.08 31.20 -11.14
N LYS A 293 -1.97 30.89 -11.82
CA LYS A 293 -1.99 30.42 -13.22
C LYS A 293 -2.59 29.01 -13.35
N TYR A 294 -2.42 28.18 -12.33
CA TYR A 294 -2.84 26.78 -12.34
C TYR A 294 -3.80 26.48 -11.20
N ASP A 295 -4.84 25.71 -11.50
CA ASP A 295 -5.72 25.07 -10.53
C ASP A 295 -5.24 23.63 -10.31
N ILE A 296 -5.70 23.02 -9.21
CA ILE A 296 -5.17 21.74 -8.75
C ILE A 296 -6.27 20.68 -8.74
N LEU A 297 -5.94 19.52 -9.31
CA LEU A 297 -6.68 18.29 -9.15
C LEU A 297 -5.87 17.34 -8.28
N VAL A 298 -6.48 16.84 -7.21
CA VAL A 298 -5.98 15.69 -6.47
C VAL A 298 -6.85 14.49 -6.81
N ILE A 299 -6.26 13.49 -7.44
CA ILE A 299 -6.92 12.21 -7.72
C ILE A 299 -6.63 11.31 -6.54
N VAL A 300 -7.67 10.80 -5.89
CA VAL A 300 -7.63 9.84 -4.81
C VAL A 300 -8.19 8.52 -5.33
N ARG A 301 -7.34 7.50 -5.39
CA ARG A 301 -7.73 6.12 -5.66
C ARG A 301 -7.82 5.40 -4.33
N GLU A 302 -9.02 4.94 -4.01
CA GLU A 302 -9.25 4.04 -2.89
C GLU A 302 -9.16 2.61 -3.41
N GLN A 303 -8.36 1.80 -2.75
CA GLN A 303 -8.24 0.38 -3.05
C GLN A 303 -9.10 -0.43 -2.08
N ALA A 304 -9.48 -1.65 -2.47
CA ALA A 304 -10.33 -2.54 -1.68
C ALA A 304 -9.76 -2.89 -0.28
N ASP A 305 -8.47 -2.66 -0.05
CA ASP A 305 -7.80 -2.82 1.23
C ASP A 305 -7.77 -1.53 2.09
N GLY A 306 -8.53 -0.50 1.68
CA GLY A 306 -8.60 0.81 2.34
C GLY A 306 -7.37 1.69 2.12
N SER A 307 -6.40 1.24 1.31
CA SER A 307 -5.25 2.08 0.99
C SER A 307 -5.62 3.17 -0.02
N VAL A 308 -5.11 4.37 0.25
CA VAL A 308 -5.38 5.55 -0.55
C VAL A 308 -4.11 5.95 -1.29
N LEU A 309 -4.14 5.77 -2.61
CA LEU A 309 -3.14 6.33 -3.51
C LEU A 309 -3.66 7.68 -3.98
N TRP A 310 -2.78 8.66 -4.10
CA TRP A 310 -3.17 9.93 -4.66
C TRP A 310 -2.12 10.49 -5.62
N ASN A 311 -2.61 11.24 -6.60
CA ASN A 311 -1.81 11.90 -7.61
C ASN A 311 -2.26 13.35 -7.77
N VAL A 312 -1.36 14.22 -8.21
CA VAL A 312 -1.62 15.65 -8.38
C VAL A 312 -1.44 16.03 -9.83
N ILE A 313 -2.43 16.74 -10.35
CA ILE A 313 -2.38 17.37 -11.66
C ILE A 313 -2.60 18.86 -11.46
N ASN A 314 -1.64 19.66 -11.87
CA ASN A 314 -1.79 21.10 -12.00
C ASN A 314 -2.12 21.42 -13.46
N ARG A 315 -3.17 22.18 -13.70
CA ARG A 315 -3.58 22.57 -15.06
C ARG A 315 -4.25 23.93 -15.06
N GLU A 316 -4.22 24.60 -16.19
CA GLU A 316 -5.00 25.82 -16.36
C GLU A 316 -6.50 25.51 -16.28
N ARG A 317 -7.28 26.49 -15.80
CA ARG A 317 -8.72 26.37 -15.54
C ARG A 317 -9.52 25.73 -16.67
N LYS A 318 -9.27 26.19 -17.91
CA LYS A 318 -9.92 25.63 -19.11
C LYS A 318 -9.67 24.12 -19.24
N GLY A 319 -8.44 23.68 -18.96
CA GLY A 319 -8.04 22.29 -19.04
C GLY A 319 -8.60 21.40 -17.92
N MET A 320 -9.02 21.99 -16.80
CA MET A 320 -9.66 21.27 -15.69
C MET A 320 -11.04 20.75 -16.06
N ASN A 321 -11.76 21.42 -16.97
CA ASN A 321 -13.05 20.93 -17.48
C ASN A 321 -12.95 19.53 -18.11
N ALA A 322 -11.83 19.19 -18.74
CA ALA A 322 -11.63 17.86 -19.32
C ALA A 322 -11.52 16.75 -18.26
N LEU A 323 -11.36 17.11 -16.98
CA LEU A 323 -11.20 16.17 -15.87
C LEU A 323 -12.50 15.94 -15.10
N ARG A 324 -13.57 16.70 -15.42
CA ARG A 324 -14.93 16.58 -14.86
C ARG A 324 -15.71 15.50 -15.60
N VAL A 325 -15.40 14.25 -15.26
CA VAL A 325 -15.93 13.02 -15.88
C VAL A 325 -16.38 12.06 -14.79
N GLY A 326 -17.51 11.39 -14.99
CA GLY A 326 -18.16 10.49 -14.05
C GLY A 326 -19.29 11.17 -13.29
N THR A 327 -19.57 10.72 -12.07
CA THR A 327 -20.65 11.25 -11.24
C THR A 327 -20.12 12.33 -10.29
N PRO A 328 -20.68 13.56 -10.28
CA PRO A 328 -20.34 14.54 -9.26
C PRO A 328 -20.88 14.07 -7.90
N ILE A 329 -19.99 13.87 -6.93
CA ILE A 329 -20.34 13.41 -5.57
C ILE A 329 -20.26 14.52 -4.52
N TYR A 330 -19.66 15.65 -4.87
CA TYR A 330 -19.71 16.87 -4.10
C TYR A 330 -19.52 18.06 -5.04
N ARG A 331 -20.25 19.13 -4.78
CA ARG A 331 -19.96 20.46 -5.30
C ARG A 331 -20.17 21.44 -4.17
N ARG A 332 -19.32 22.44 -4.07
CA ARG A 332 -19.60 23.55 -3.18
C ARG A 332 -20.69 24.40 -3.82
N ASP A 333 -21.77 24.63 -3.08
CA ASP A 333 -22.76 25.61 -3.48
C ASP A 333 -22.12 26.99 -3.44
N ALA A 334 -22.35 27.80 -4.47
CA ALA A 334 -22.02 29.21 -4.39
C ALA A 334 -22.96 29.79 -3.32
N GLU A 335 -22.41 30.17 -2.16
CA GLU A 335 -23.19 30.96 -1.20
C GLU A 335 -23.73 32.21 -1.94
N GLU A 336 -25.04 32.44 -1.77
CA GLU A 336 -25.76 33.64 -2.25
C GLU A 336 -25.15 34.95 -1.71
#